data_AF-A0A543CCY0-F1
#
_entry.id   AF-A0A543CCY0-F1
#
_cell.length_a   1.000
_cell.length_b   1.000
_cell.length_c   1.000
_cell.angle_alpha   90.00
_cell.angle_beta   90.00
_cell.angle_gamma   90.00
#
_symmetry.space_group_name_H-M   'P 1'
#
loop_
_entity.id
_entity.type
_entity.pdbx_description
1 polymer ?
#
loop_
_entity_poly.entity_id
_entity_poly.type
_entity_poly.pdbx_seq_one_letter_code
_entity_poly.pdbx_strand_id
1 'polypeptide(L)'
;MRGIPPDRDTPAPVVAEGLPSPLKHALHRVEELGLRGEPDMALERLTQVAGDVPGDAPEQHVAVAEHAMLLERLGGRHTIAQEICDRSLTRLRDAGARGRVLLARGRVSKGPERRRSYTAALTEFAVADDQLGKALALGGLAFPFNDDSELSLDYRARLGTDGLRLAVASRDPYAIALCAGNLAACETYLGRPSALDRWRRAVELMPSEIDARTAPVVSLNYLNWGLTATGLGEYGVAARVVNEGAALARGLRWERTFAAVEAVIALRRGELTSAAEAAARTVGDNGEAGAIGAVVTAACGYQREARLESGPLDRAVQRVVAASEQLGAFALTEQARYRAARREPQPYRGLLAALDTARRRGRRFGWEDLVVVLAEIRPAEAKAVMADLGELWPAGRRARTARRYAEGLLSADTAALVQAGEEYLALPEPVSAGQAFHAAARLAADVQEGNLLRLRAMELFQAAGADRSLAAVLREGRLGRARGLPRIPASQRNVVHAGLTPREHEVALLAQKGLTAREIAERLSLTEGTVRNHLLRIRAKFGGVPKHRLGEILAD
;
A
#
# COMPACT_ATOMS: atom_id res chain seq x y z
N MET A 1 -18.97 -13.54 8.68
CA MET A 1 -18.28 -14.73 8.14
C MET A 1 -19.18 -15.37 7.10
N ARG A 2 -19.03 -15.01 5.81
CA ARG A 2 -19.58 -15.86 4.74
C ARG A 2 -18.50 -16.90 4.43
N GLY A 3 -18.87 -18.18 4.54
CA GLY A 3 -17.98 -19.29 4.27
C GLY A 3 -17.42 -19.23 2.84
N ILE A 4 -16.20 -19.73 2.69
CA ILE A 4 -15.53 -19.94 1.42
C ILE A 4 -16.49 -20.77 0.54
N PRO A 5 -16.87 -20.30 -0.67
CA PRO A 5 -17.63 -21.13 -1.60
C PRO A 5 -16.81 -22.40 -1.89
N PRO A 6 -17.40 -23.60 -1.74
CA PRO A 6 -16.67 -24.86 -1.91
C PRO A 6 -16.21 -25.15 -3.35
N ASP A 7 -16.53 -24.29 -4.33
CA ASP A 7 -16.34 -24.51 -5.77
C ASP A 7 -15.23 -23.65 -6.42
N ARG A 8 -14.26 -23.14 -5.66
CA ARG A 8 -12.98 -22.72 -6.30
C ARG A 8 -12.10 -23.95 -6.36
N ASP A 9 -12.23 -24.72 -7.44
CA ASP A 9 -11.45 -25.93 -7.74
C ASP A 9 -10.03 -25.83 -7.17
N THR A 10 -9.69 -26.75 -6.27
CA THR A 10 -8.31 -26.93 -5.80
C THR A 10 -7.45 -27.08 -7.06
N PRO A 11 -6.41 -26.24 -7.26
CA PRO A 11 -5.61 -26.32 -8.47
C PRO A 11 -5.05 -27.73 -8.64
N ALA A 12 -4.86 -28.14 -9.89
CA ALA A 12 -4.11 -29.36 -10.16
C ALA A 12 -2.76 -29.25 -9.43
N PRO A 13 -2.38 -30.26 -8.63
CA PRO A 13 -1.12 -30.24 -7.90
C PRO A 13 0.03 -30.08 -8.90
N VAL A 14 1.15 -29.51 -8.44
CA VAL A 14 2.37 -29.47 -9.26
C VAL A 14 2.66 -30.88 -9.77
N VAL A 15 2.48 -31.11 -11.07
CA VAL A 15 2.61 -32.44 -11.65
C VAL A 15 4.08 -32.80 -11.65
N ALA A 16 4.52 -33.46 -10.60
CA ALA A 16 5.88 -33.96 -10.47
C ALA A 16 5.93 -35.38 -11.08
N GLU A 17 5.94 -35.43 -12.41
CA GLU A 17 6.17 -36.68 -13.13
C GLU A 17 7.49 -37.31 -12.64
N GLY A 18 7.48 -38.62 -12.38
CA GLY A 18 8.66 -39.35 -11.92
C GLY A 18 8.95 -39.33 -10.40
N LEU A 19 8.16 -38.63 -9.57
CA LEU A 19 8.32 -38.73 -8.10
C LEU A 19 7.68 -40.00 -7.52
N PRO A 20 8.26 -40.59 -6.46
CA PRO A 20 7.61 -41.69 -5.73
C PRO A 20 6.24 -41.30 -5.18
N SER A 21 5.26 -42.19 -5.30
CA SER A 21 3.89 -41.94 -4.84
C SER A 21 3.82 -41.43 -3.39
N PRO A 22 4.53 -41.98 -2.39
CA PRO A 22 4.47 -41.46 -1.02
C PRO A 22 4.89 -39.99 -0.89
N LEU A 23 5.96 -39.60 -1.60
CA LEU A 23 6.44 -38.22 -1.62
C LEU A 23 5.42 -37.30 -2.29
N LYS A 24 4.87 -37.70 -3.44
CA LYS A 24 3.84 -36.93 -4.15
C LYS A 24 2.62 -36.64 -3.25
N HIS A 25 2.12 -37.65 -2.52
CA HIS A 25 1.00 -37.46 -1.58
C HIS A 25 1.38 -36.56 -0.40
N ALA A 26 2.62 -36.65 0.10
CA ALA A 26 3.09 -35.79 1.18
C ALA A 26 3.19 -34.32 0.76
N LEU A 27 3.75 -34.06 -0.42
CA LEU A 27 3.87 -32.72 -1.00
C LEU A 27 2.49 -32.11 -1.31
N HIS A 28 1.55 -32.89 -1.83
CA HIS A 28 0.19 -32.41 -2.08
C HIS A 28 -0.53 -31.97 -0.80
N ARG A 29 -0.43 -32.74 0.30
CA ARG A 29 -1.02 -32.33 1.59
C ARG A 29 -0.42 -31.05 2.15
N VAL A 30 0.89 -30.88 1.97
CA VAL A 30 1.60 -29.65 2.37
C VAL A 30 1.07 -28.46 1.56
N GLU A 31 0.88 -28.63 0.25
CA GLU A 31 0.30 -27.62 -0.64
C GLU A 31 -1.12 -27.21 -0.21
N GLU A 32 -2.00 -28.18 0.07
CA GLU A 32 -3.37 -27.93 0.53
C GLU A 32 -3.41 -27.09 1.81
N LEU A 33 -2.54 -27.37 2.78
CA LEU A 33 -2.42 -26.59 4.01
C LEU A 33 -2.02 -25.14 3.72
N GLY A 34 -1.03 -24.94 2.84
CA GLY A 34 -0.62 -23.61 2.40
C GLY A 34 -1.77 -22.83 1.77
N LEU A 35 -2.52 -23.46 0.86
CA LEU A 35 -3.65 -22.84 0.16
C LEU A 35 -4.80 -22.46 1.10
N ARG A 36 -5.02 -23.22 2.17
CA ARG A 36 -6.02 -22.93 3.22
C ARG A 36 -5.61 -21.80 4.17
N GLY A 37 -4.40 -21.26 4.03
CA GLY A 37 -3.91 -20.17 4.87
C GLY A 37 -3.12 -20.63 6.09
N GLU A 38 -2.59 -21.86 6.08
CA GLU A 38 -1.75 -22.42 7.13
C GLU A 38 -0.30 -22.70 6.65
N PRO A 39 0.38 -21.72 6.00
CA PRO A 39 1.65 -21.98 5.33
C PRO A 39 2.81 -22.28 6.29
N ASP A 40 2.77 -21.79 7.54
CA ASP A 40 3.79 -22.12 8.54
C ASP A 40 3.70 -23.57 9.00
N MET A 41 2.48 -24.07 9.25
CA MET A 41 2.27 -25.48 9.57
C MET A 41 2.64 -26.38 8.38
N ALA A 42 2.35 -25.92 7.17
CA ALA A 42 2.78 -26.58 5.95
C ALA A 42 4.32 -26.65 5.84
N LEU A 43 5.05 -25.57 6.15
CA LEU A 43 6.53 -25.54 6.16
C LEU A 43 7.11 -26.48 7.22
N GLU A 44 6.51 -26.55 8.41
CA GLU A 44 6.92 -27.49 9.45
C GLU A 44 6.75 -28.94 8.98
N ARG A 45 5.64 -29.26 8.32
CA ARG A 45 5.43 -30.58 7.72
C ARG A 45 6.40 -30.86 6.57
N LEU A 46 6.68 -29.87 5.72
CA LEU A 46 7.66 -29.98 4.65
C LEU A 46 9.07 -30.24 5.17
N THR A 47 9.43 -29.68 6.34
CA THR A 47 10.72 -29.92 6.99
C THR A 47 10.91 -31.39 7.35
N GLN A 48 9.84 -32.07 7.77
CA GLN A 48 9.84 -33.51 8.04
C GLN A 48 10.01 -34.30 6.73
N VAL A 49 9.21 -33.97 5.71
CA VAL A 49 9.33 -34.58 4.37
C VAL A 49 10.75 -34.43 3.80
N ALA A 50 11.37 -33.26 3.94
CA ALA A 50 12.75 -33.01 3.53
C ALA A 50 13.78 -33.87 4.28
N GLY A 51 13.48 -34.26 5.53
CA GLY A 51 14.31 -35.17 6.32
C GLY A 51 14.39 -36.57 5.71
N ASP A 52 13.28 -37.03 5.15
CA ASP A 52 13.10 -38.39 4.63
C ASP A 52 13.62 -38.56 3.18
N VAL A 53 13.98 -37.48 2.49
CA VAL A 53 14.50 -37.54 1.11
C VAL A 53 15.91 -38.15 1.09
N PRO A 54 16.16 -39.22 0.31
CA PRO A 54 17.50 -39.81 0.12
C PRO A 54 18.50 -38.81 -0.46
N GLY A 55 19.75 -38.87 -0.01
CA GLY A 55 20.78 -37.90 -0.41
C GLY A 55 21.14 -37.95 -1.90
N ASP A 56 20.92 -39.08 -2.56
CA ASP A 56 21.17 -39.33 -3.98
C ASP A 56 19.92 -39.16 -4.87
N ALA A 57 18.87 -38.49 -4.36
CA ALA A 57 17.62 -38.25 -5.09
C ALA A 57 17.45 -36.78 -5.53
N PRO A 58 18.11 -36.34 -6.62
CA PRO A 58 18.15 -34.92 -6.99
C PRO A 58 16.79 -34.31 -7.28
N GLU A 59 15.92 -35.02 -8.01
CA GLU A 59 14.58 -34.52 -8.35
C GLU A 59 13.67 -34.38 -7.12
N GLN A 60 13.83 -35.23 -6.10
CA GLN A 60 13.08 -35.11 -4.85
C GLN A 60 13.51 -33.88 -4.05
N HIS A 61 14.82 -33.61 -4.01
CA HIS A 61 15.36 -32.41 -3.38
C HIS A 61 14.91 -31.12 -4.06
N VAL A 62 14.88 -31.12 -5.40
CA VAL A 62 14.34 -30.01 -6.19
C VAL A 62 12.85 -29.81 -5.86
N ALA A 63 12.05 -30.87 -5.89
CA ALA A 63 10.62 -30.78 -5.59
C ALA A 63 10.35 -30.20 -4.18
N VAL A 64 11.08 -30.66 -3.17
CA VAL A 64 10.98 -30.11 -1.79
C VAL A 64 11.33 -28.62 -1.74
N ALA A 65 12.41 -28.20 -2.41
CA ALA A 65 12.80 -26.79 -2.45
C ALA A 65 11.76 -25.91 -3.16
N GLU A 66 11.16 -26.40 -4.26
CA GLU A 66 10.09 -25.70 -4.97
C GLU A 66 8.81 -25.57 -4.11
N HIS A 67 8.48 -26.58 -3.30
CA HIS A 67 7.36 -26.49 -2.36
C HIS A 67 7.66 -25.51 -1.22
N ALA A 68 8.90 -25.45 -0.73
CA ALA A 68 9.30 -24.46 0.28
C ALA A 68 9.13 -23.04 -0.25
N MET A 69 9.52 -22.81 -1.51
CA MET A 69 9.29 -21.57 -2.23
C MET A 69 7.79 -21.26 -2.38
N LEU A 70 6.97 -22.23 -2.81
CA LEU A 70 5.53 -22.04 -2.95
C LEU A 70 4.89 -21.63 -1.61
N LEU A 71 5.23 -22.31 -0.52
CA LEU A 71 4.67 -22.03 0.80
C LEU A 71 5.08 -20.66 1.35
N GLU A 72 6.33 -20.23 1.12
CA GLU A 72 6.75 -18.87 1.43
C GLU A 72 5.90 -17.85 0.65
N ARG A 73 5.64 -18.11 -0.63
CA ARG A 73 4.71 -17.30 -1.46
C ARG A 73 3.25 -17.39 -1.03
N LEU A 74 2.88 -18.32 -0.17
CA LEU A 74 1.57 -18.38 0.47
C LEU A 74 1.57 -17.75 1.87
N GLY A 75 2.70 -17.21 2.32
CA GLY A 75 2.85 -16.44 3.55
C GLY A 75 3.64 -17.13 4.66
N GLY A 76 4.26 -18.27 4.36
CA GLY A 76 5.08 -19.00 5.33
C GLY A 76 6.40 -18.29 5.65
N ARG A 77 6.97 -18.58 6.82
CA ARG A 77 8.24 -18.00 7.28
C ARG A 77 9.39 -18.31 6.33
N HIS A 78 9.94 -17.26 5.74
CA HIS A 78 11.06 -17.34 4.80
C HIS A 78 12.32 -18.01 5.37
N THR A 79 12.58 -17.87 6.68
CA THR A 79 13.74 -18.50 7.34
C THR A 79 13.65 -20.03 7.30
N ILE A 80 12.46 -20.60 7.57
CA ILE A 80 12.24 -22.04 7.52
C ILE A 80 12.33 -22.54 6.08
N ALA A 81 11.72 -21.83 5.13
CA ALA A 81 11.81 -22.18 3.72
C ALA A 81 13.26 -22.17 3.21
N GLN A 82 14.08 -21.21 3.67
CA GLN A 82 15.50 -21.13 3.37
C GLN A 82 16.29 -22.31 3.96
N GLU A 83 16.03 -22.68 5.21
CA GLU A 83 16.67 -23.85 5.86
C GLU A 83 16.40 -25.17 5.12
N ILE A 84 15.17 -25.35 4.62
CA ILE A 84 14.80 -26.52 3.79
C ILE A 84 15.63 -26.56 2.50
N CYS A 85 15.82 -25.40 1.85
CA CYS A 85 16.66 -25.29 0.66
C CYS A 85 18.13 -25.59 0.97
N ASP A 86 18.67 -25.01 2.05
CA ASP A 86 20.05 -25.20 2.49
C ASP A 86 20.35 -26.69 2.76
N ARG A 87 19.46 -27.40 3.45
CA ARG A 87 19.57 -28.84 3.68
C ARG A 87 19.66 -29.62 2.37
N SER A 88 18.79 -29.29 1.41
CA SER A 88 18.80 -29.95 0.09
C SER A 88 20.10 -29.68 -0.67
N LEU A 89 20.63 -28.45 -0.63
CA LEU A 89 21.89 -28.10 -1.30
C LEU A 89 23.10 -28.90 -0.82
N THR A 90 23.19 -29.20 0.48
CA THR A 90 24.33 -29.96 1.03
C THR A 90 24.43 -31.38 0.47
N ARG A 91 23.29 -31.96 0.06
CA ARG A 91 23.18 -33.34 -0.44
C ARG A 91 23.41 -33.45 -1.94
N LEU A 92 23.20 -32.36 -2.69
CA LEU A 92 23.29 -32.36 -4.15
C LEU A 92 24.73 -32.18 -4.67
N ARG A 93 25.03 -32.86 -5.78
CA ARG A 93 26.29 -32.74 -6.54
C ARG A 93 26.09 -32.36 -8.01
N ASP A 94 24.96 -32.73 -8.59
CA ASP A 94 24.58 -32.36 -9.96
C ASP A 94 24.37 -30.84 -10.10
N ALA A 95 25.01 -30.21 -11.08
CA ALA A 95 24.96 -28.77 -11.29
C ALA A 95 23.53 -28.30 -11.62
N GLY A 96 22.78 -29.04 -12.44
CA GLY A 96 21.41 -28.68 -12.81
C GLY A 96 20.47 -28.65 -11.59
N ALA A 97 20.46 -29.72 -10.79
CA ALA A 97 19.67 -29.82 -9.57
C ALA A 97 20.09 -28.77 -8.53
N ARG A 98 21.39 -28.55 -8.34
CA ARG A 98 21.91 -27.49 -7.45
C ARG A 98 21.43 -26.11 -7.91
N GLY A 99 21.49 -25.83 -9.20
CA GLY A 99 20.98 -24.59 -9.80
C GLY A 99 19.50 -24.37 -9.49
N ARG A 100 18.65 -25.40 -9.65
CA ARG A 100 17.21 -25.32 -9.35
C ARG A 100 16.92 -25.09 -7.86
N VAL A 101 17.64 -25.74 -6.96
CA VAL A 101 17.49 -25.49 -5.51
C VAL A 101 18.01 -24.10 -5.13
N LEU A 102 19.12 -23.62 -5.71
CA LEU A 102 19.61 -22.25 -5.48
C LEU A 102 18.64 -21.20 -6.02
N LEU A 103 17.96 -21.47 -7.12
CA LEU A 103 16.90 -20.62 -7.66
C LEU A 103 15.71 -20.52 -6.68
N ALA A 104 15.25 -21.65 -6.14
CA ALA A 104 14.21 -21.68 -5.11
C ALA A 104 14.67 -20.96 -3.83
N ARG A 105 15.91 -21.21 -3.38
CA ARG A 105 16.55 -20.52 -2.25
C ARG A 105 16.58 -19.01 -2.46
N GLY A 106 16.96 -18.54 -3.64
CA GLY A 106 16.95 -17.12 -3.98
C GLY A 106 15.58 -16.49 -3.82
N ARG A 107 14.52 -17.19 -4.25
CA ARG A 107 13.14 -16.69 -4.15
C ARG A 107 12.62 -16.56 -2.72
N VAL A 108 13.11 -17.38 -1.78
CA VAL A 108 12.76 -17.31 -0.35
C VAL A 108 13.76 -16.48 0.46
N SER A 109 14.90 -16.12 -0.10
CA SER A 109 15.92 -15.33 0.58
C SER A 109 15.61 -13.83 0.56
N LYS A 110 16.30 -13.07 1.41
CA LYS A 110 16.24 -11.60 1.48
C LYS A 110 17.61 -10.94 1.32
N GLY A 111 17.60 -9.70 0.86
CA GLY A 111 18.77 -8.84 0.72
C GLY A 111 19.97 -9.50 0.01
N PRO A 112 21.21 -9.35 0.51
CA PRO A 112 22.41 -9.87 -0.14
C PRO A 112 22.40 -11.40 -0.36
N GLU A 113 21.75 -12.17 0.52
CA GLU A 113 21.62 -13.63 0.37
C GLU A 113 20.84 -14.01 -0.88
N ARG A 114 19.77 -13.28 -1.20
CA ARG A 114 18.99 -13.49 -2.44
C ARG A 114 19.88 -13.32 -3.68
N ARG A 115 20.64 -12.23 -3.72
CA ARG A 115 21.55 -11.94 -4.83
C ARG A 115 22.63 -13.02 -4.96
N ARG A 116 23.23 -13.44 -3.84
CA ARG A 116 24.19 -14.55 -3.80
C ARG A 116 23.60 -15.84 -4.37
N SER A 117 22.39 -16.21 -3.94
CA SER A 117 21.73 -17.43 -4.42
C SER A 117 21.43 -17.40 -5.92
N TYR A 118 20.89 -16.31 -6.46
CA TYR A 118 20.65 -16.24 -7.91
C TYR A 118 21.94 -16.21 -8.73
N THR A 119 23.00 -15.55 -8.22
CA THR A 119 24.32 -15.54 -8.89
C THR A 119 24.94 -16.94 -8.90
N ALA A 120 24.84 -17.66 -7.78
CA ALA A 120 25.29 -19.04 -7.70
C ALA A 120 24.45 -19.95 -8.61
N ALA A 121 23.12 -19.79 -8.63
CA ALA A 121 22.24 -20.54 -9.54
C ALA A 121 22.63 -20.31 -11.01
N LEU A 122 22.88 -19.05 -11.40
CA LEU A 122 23.32 -18.72 -12.76
C LEU A 122 24.64 -19.42 -13.12
N THR A 123 25.56 -19.55 -12.17
CA THR A 123 26.84 -20.26 -12.35
C THR A 123 26.61 -21.76 -12.55
N GLU A 124 25.80 -22.39 -11.71
CA GLU A 124 25.48 -23.81 -11.81
C GLU A 124 24.74 -24.13 -13.14
N PHE A 125 23.78 -23.28 -13.55
CA PHE A 125 23.12 -23.42 -14.85
C PHE A 125 24.06 -23.18 -16.03
N ALA A 126 25.11 -22.36 -15.88
CA ALA A 126 26.14 -22.23 -16.89
C ALA A 126 26.97 -23.51 -17.04
N VAL A 127 27.34 -24.15 -15.94
CA VAL A 127 28.04 -25.45 -15.95
C VAL A 127 27.17 -26.55 -16.57
N ALA A 128 25.87 -26.57 -16.27
CA ALA A 128 24.91 -27.54 -16.80
C ALA A 128 24.41 -27.25 -18.23
N ASP A 129 24.84 -26.15 -18.84
CA ASP A 129 24.29 -25.58 -20.09
C ASP A 129 22.75 -25.44 -20.13
N ASP A 130 22.15 -25.14 -18.97
CA ASP A 130 20.70 -24.96 -18.84
C ASP A 130 20.30 -23.51 -19.17
N GLN A 131 19.84 -23.29 -20.41
CA GLN A 131 19.39 -21.97 -20.86
C GLN A 131 18.12 -21.48 -20.16
N LEU A 132 17.21 -22.39 -19.81
CA LEU A 132 15.98 -22.05 -19.08
C LEU A 132 16.32 -21.62 -17.65
N GLY A 133 17.18 -22.38 -16.97
CA GLY A 133 17.71 -22.04 -15.65
C GLY A 133 18.42 -20.67 -15.64
N LYS A 134 19.28 -20.40 -16.63
CA LYS A 134 19.93 -19.08 -16.81
C LYS A 134 18.89 -17.96 -16.91
N ALA A 135 17.85 -18.15 -17.72
CA ALA A 135 16.76 -17.18 -17.88
C ALA A 135 16.09 -16.86 -16.53
N LEU A 136 15.71 -17.88 -15.78
CA LEU A 136 15.04 -17.74 -14.48
C LEU A 136 15.94 -17.06 -13.43
N ALA A 137 17.24 -17.37 -13.40
CA ALA A 137 18.19 -16.75 -12.49
C ALA A 137 18.41 -15.26 -12.81
N LEU A 138 18.55 -14.91 -14.10
CA LEU A 138 18.63 -13.51 -14.55
C LEU A 138 17.34 -12.74 -14.24
N GLY A 139 16.18 -13.35 -14.51
CA GLY A 139 14.89 -12.78 -14.14
C GLY A 139 14.79 -12.54 -12.63
N GLY A 140 15.26 -13.48 -11.80
CA GLY A 140 15.33 -13.32 -10.34
C GLY A 140 16.21 -12.15 -9.87
N LEU A 141 17.37 -11.96 -10.50
CA LEU A 141 18.26 -10.83 -10.24
C LEU A 141 17.68 -9.49 -10.72
N ALA A 142 16.86 -9.51 -11.76
CA ALA A 142 16.25 -8.30 -12.30
C ALA A 142 15.26 -7.65 -11.34
N PHE A 143 14.49 -8.40 -10.55
CA PHE A 143 13.44 -7.79 -9.74
C PHE A 143 13.99 -6.78 -8.71
N PRO A 144 13.43 -5.54 -8.64
CA PRO A 144 14.03 -4.44 -7.91
C PRO A 144 13.59 -4.38 -6.43
N PHE A 145 13.94 -5.41 -5.66
CA PHE A 145 13.58 -5.51 -4.26
C PHE A 145 14.15 -4.38 -3.38
N ASN A 146 13.41 -4.04 -2.32
CA ASN A 146 13.75 -2.95 -1.40
C ASN A 146 14.90 -3.28 -0.42
N ASP A 147 15.29 -4.55 -0.33
CA ASP A 147 16.28 -5.07 0.61
C ASP A 147 17.67 -5.26 -0.01
N ASP A 148 17.85 -4.92 -1.29
CA ASP A 148 19.13 -5.00 -2.01
C ASP A 148 19.36 -3.78 -2.91
N SER A 149 20.17 -2.83 -2.42
CA SER A 149 20.49 -1.57 -3.09
C SER A 149 21.82 -1.56 -3.84
N GLU A 150 22.56 -2.67 -3.91
CA GLU A 150 23.88 -2.66 -4.58
C GLU A 150 23.76 -2.66 -6.11
N LEU A 151 22.68 -3.24 -6.66
CA LEU A 151 22.44 -3.23 -8.10
C LEU A 151 21.55 -2.05 -8.49
N SER A 152 22.05 -1.21 -9.40
CA SER A 152 21.27 -0.12 -9.98
C SER A 152 20.09 -0.63 -10.79
N LEU A 153 19.03 0.18 -10.90
CA LEU A 153 17.84 -0.18 -11.66
C LEU A 153 18.12 -0.38 -13.16
N ASP A 154 19.01 0.41 -13.75
CA ASP A 154 19.41 0.21 -15.14
C ASP A 154 20.14 -1.11 -15.37
N TYR A 155 20.99 -1.52 -14.42
CA TYR A 155 21.64 -2.83 -14.50
C TYR A 155 20.62 -3.96 -14.37
N ARG A 156 19.70 -3.85 -13.41
CA ARG A 156 18.59 -4.80 -13.23
C ARG A 156 17.72 -4.91 -14.50
N ALA A 157 17.42 -3.79 -15.17
CA ALA A 157 16.69 -3.79 -16.43
C ALA A 157 17.45 -4.51 -17.56
N ARG A 158 18.79 -4.40 -17.62
CA ARG A 158 19.61 -5.18 -18.56
C ARG A 158 19.52 -6.68 -18.27
N LEU A 159 19.68 -7.08 -17.01
CA LEU A 159 19.53 -8.48 -16.60
C LEU A 159 18.13 -9.03 -16.94
N GLY A 160 17.08 -8.23 -16.72
CA GLY A 160 15.71 -8.61 -17.08
C GLY A 160 15.50 -8.75 -18.58
N THR A 161 16.16 -7.90 -19.39
CA THR A 161 16.13 -7.99 -20.85
C THR A 161 16.82 -9.26 -21.34
N ASP A 162 18.00 -9.58 -20.81
CA ASP A 162 18.72 -10.80 -21.14
C ASP A 162 17.98 -12.07 -20.70
N GLY A 163 17.44 -12.06 -19.48
CA GLY A 163 16.60 -13.15 -18.96
C GLY A 163 15.36 -13.38 -19.82
N LEU A 164 14.66 -12.31 -20.21
CA LEU A 164 13.49 -12.42 -21.10
C LEU A 164 13.87 -12.96 -22.47
N ARG A 165 15.00 -12.54 -23.04
CA ARG A 165 15.49 -13.05 -24.33
C ARG A 165 15.73 -14.57 -24.28
N LEU A 166 16.38 -15.06 -23.23
CA LEU A 166 16.59 -16.50 -23.03
C LEU A 166 15.27 -17.25 -22.79
N ALA A 167 14.35 -16.69 -21.99
CA ALA A 167 13.04 -17.30 -21.75
C ALA A 167 12.19 -17.40 -23.03
N VAL A 168 12.22 -16.38 -23.90
CA VAL A 168 11.53 -16.44 -25.19
C VAL A 168 12.15 -17.52 -26.08
N ALA A 169 13.48 -17.66 -26.07
CA ALA A 169 14.17 -18.70 -26.82
C ALA A 169 13.83 -20.13 -26.34
N SER A 170 13.61 -20.33 -25.04
CA SER A 170 13.19 -21.62 -24.48
C SER A 170 11.72 -21.96 -24.74
N ARG A 171 10.90 -20.98 -25.12
CA ARG A 171 9.43 -21.10 -25.29
C ARG A 171 8.71 -21.58 -24.02
N ASP A 172 9.32 -21.40 -22.85
CA ASP A 172 8.71 -21.76 -21.57
C ASP A 172 7.82 -20.60 -21.07
N PRO A 173 6.49 -20.79 -20.99
CA PRO A 173 5.57 -19.70 -20.70
C PRO A 173 5.75 -19.16 -19.28
N TYR A 174 6.14 -20.01 -18.32
CA TYR A 174 6.43 -19.59 -16.95
C TYR A 174 7.64 -18.64 -16.88
N ALA A 175 8.76 -19.03 -17.50
CA ALA A 175 9.97 -18.22 -17.54
C ALA A 175 9.74 -16.90 -18.27
N ILE A 176 8.97 -16.91 -19.36
CA ILE A 176 8.60 -15.72 -20.11
C ILE A 176 7.79 -14.76 -19.22
N ALA A 177 6.72 -15.25 -18.58
CA ALA A 177 5.87 -14.44 -17.70
C ALA A 177 6.65 -13.86 -16.51
N LEU A 178 7.52 -14.66 -15.88
CA LEU A 178 8.36 -14.21 -14.77
C LEU A 178 9.36 -13.13 -15.21
N CYS A 179 10.10 -13.37 -16.29
CA CYS A 179 11.12 -12.43 -16.75
C CYS A 179 10.50 -11.13 -17.27
N ALA A 180 9.38 -11.23 -18.02
CA ALA A 180 8.65 -10.07 -18.51
C ALA A 180 8.11 -9.22 -17.37
N GLY A 181 7.52 -9.85 -16.34
CA GLY A 181 7.02 -9.15 -15.15
C GLY A 181 8.13 -8.46 -14.36
N ASN A 182 9.26 -9.15 -14.14
CA ASN A 182 10.39 -8.57 -13.39
C ASN A 182 11.04 -7.41 -14.16
N LEU A 183 11.11 -7.48 -15.49
CA LEU A 183 11.53 -6.35 -16.32
C LEU A 183 10.51 -5.20 -16.23
N ALA A 184 9.20 -5.49 -16.32
CA ALA A 184 8.15 -4.48 -16.18
C ALA A 184 8.23 -3.74 -14.84
N ALA A 185 8.55 -4.44 -13.75
CA ALA A 185 8.78 -3.82 -12.44
C ALA A 185 9.97 -2.84 -12.47
N CYS A 186 11.08 -3.19 -13.12
CA CYS A 186 12.21 -2.27 -13.29
C CYS A 186 11.81 -1.03 -14.07
N GLU A 187 11.11 -1.22 -15.20
CA GLU A 187 10.65 -0.13 -16.06
C GLU A 187 9.66 0.80 -15.34
N THR A 188 8.80 0.23 -14.49
CA THR A 188 7.88 0.98 -13.64
C THR A 188 8.65 1.93 -12.72
N TYR A 189 9.62 1.42 -11.95
CA TYR A 189 10.40 2.25 -11.03
C TYR A 189 11.35 3.23 -11.73
N LEU A 190 11.76 2.94 -12.96
CA LEU A 190 12.50 3.86 -13.83
C LEU A 190 11.58 4.93 -14.46
N GLY A 191 10.26 4.84 -14.28
CA GLY A 191 9.30 5.77 -14.88
C GLY A 191 9.22 5.68 -16.40
N ARG A 192 9.52 4.50 -16.99
CA ARG A 192 9.51 4.32 -18.44
C ARG A 192 8.07 4.25 -18.97
N PRO A 193 7.75 4.94 -20.08
CA PRO A 193 6.40 4.90 -20.68
C PRO A 193 5.94 3.49 -21.09
N SER A 194 6.88 2.58 -21.39
CA SER A 194 6.60 1.19 -21.79
C SER A 194 6.13 0.28 -20.66
N ALA A 195 6.17 0.73 -19.40
CA ALA A 195 5.93 -0.14 -18.25
C ALA A 195 4.55 -0.83 -18.28
N LEU A 196 3.47 -0.09 -18.57
CA LEU A 196 2.11 -0.67 -18.64
C LEU A 196 1.96 -1.68 -19.77
N ASP A 197 2.53 -1.38 -20.94
CA ASP A 197 2.51 -2.30 -22.06
C ASP A 197 3.27 -3.59 -21.74
N ARG A 198 4.39 -3.46 -21.04
CA ARG A 198 5.19 -4.61 -20.62
C ARG A 198 4.47 -5.47 -19.58
N TRP A 199 3.74 -4.87 -18.65
CA TRP A 199 2.87 -5.60 -17.73
C TRP A 199 1.76 -6.36 -18.45
N ARG A 200 1.06 -5.69 -19.37
CA ARG A 200 0.06 -6.34 -20.25
C ARG A 200 0.66 -7.56 -20.94
N ARG A 201 1.83 -7.37 -21.57
CA ARG A 201 2.50 -8.45 -22.29
C ARG A 201 2.94 -9.59 -21.37
N ALA A 202 3.41 -9.30 -20.17
CA ALA A 202 3.78 -10.31 -19.18
C ALA A 202 2.61 -11.21 -18.78
N VAL A 203 1.39 -10.66 -18.77
CA VAL A 203 0.15 -11.38 -18.46
C VAL A 203 -0.39 -12.14 -19.67
N GLU A 204 -0.40 -11.54 -20.86
CA GLU A 204 -0.86 -12.19 -22.11
C GLU A 204 -0.04 -13.45 -22.46
N LEU A 205 1.20 -13.54 -21.99
CA LEU A 205 2.11 -14.66 -22.25
C LEU A 205 1.94 -15.83 -21.28
N MET A 206 1.01 -15.73 -20.33
CA MET A 206 0.74 -16.81 -19.37
C MET A 206 -0.07 -17.95 -20.01
N PRO A 207 0.14 -19.20 -19.56
CA PRO A 207 -0.64 -20.33 -20.04
C PRO A 207 -2.12 -20.19 -19.63
N SER A 208 -3.03 -20.77 -20.43
CA SER A 208 -4.47 -20.77 -20.16
C SER A 208 -4.84 -21.62 -18.94
N GLU A 209 -4.05 -22.66 -18.66
CA GLU A 209 -4.17 -23.50 -17.46
C GLU A 209 -3.18 -23.02 -16.41
N ILE A 210 -3.69 -22.63 -15.24
CA ILE A 210 -2.91 -22.14 -14.11
C ILE A 210 -2.87 -23.24 -13.04
N ASP A 211 -1.69 -23.81 -12.85
CA ASP A 211 -1.40 -24.75 -11.76
C ASP A 211 -0.90 -24.02 -10.49
N ALA A 212 -0.66 -24.78 -9.42
CA ALA A 212 -0.18 -24.23 -8.16
C ALA A 212 1.21 -23.56 -8.26
N ARG A 213 2.04 -23.93 -9.25
CA ARG A 213 3.38 -23.37 -9.46
C ARG A 213 3.36 -22.03 -10.18
N THR A 214 2.45 -21.89 -11.14
CA THR A 214 2.28 -20.71 -12.00
C THR A 214 1.37 -19.65 -11.36
N ALA A 215 0.38 -20.06 -10.56
CA ALA A 215 -0.57 -19.16 -9.89
C ALA A 215 0.07 -17.99 -9.12
N PRO A 216 1.16 -18.17 -8.35
CA PRO A 216 1.78 -17.06 -7.62
C PRO A 216 2.40 -16.00 -8.54
N VAL A 217 3.00 -16.42 -9.67
CA VAL A 217 3.59 -15.48 -10.64
C VAL A 217 2.50 -14.72 -11.38
N VAL A 218 1.41 -15.42 -11.75
CA VAL A 218 0.22 -14.79 -12.32
C VAL A 218 -0.31 -13.71 -11.39
N SER A 219 -0.55 -14.08 -10.13
CA SER A 219 -1.08 -13.17 -9.11
C SER A 219 -0.17 -11.96 -8.92
N LEU A 220 1.14 -12.17 -8.85
CA LEU A 220 2.11 -11.08 -8.68
C LEU A 220 2.13 -10.11 -9.87
N ASN A 221 2.07 -10.63 -11.09
CA ASN A 221 2.08 -9.81 -12.31
C ASN A 221 0.79 -8.97 -12.43
N TYR A 222 -0.38 -9.56 -12.21
CA TYR A 222 -1.65 -8.81 -12.18
C TYR A 222 -1.66 -7.76 -11.07
N LEU A 223 -1.17 -8.10 -9.87
CA LEU A 223 -1.11 -7.18 -8.75
C LEU A 223 -0.23 -5.97 -9.07
N ASN A 224 0.99 -6.20 -9.56
CA ASN A 224 1.92 -5.13 -9.88
C ASN A 224 1.47 -4.31 -11.10
N TRP A 225 0.80 -4.92 -12.08
CA TRP A 225 0.14 -4.18 -13.15
C TRP A 225 -0.93 -3.24 -12.60
N GLY A 226 -1.80 -3.74 -11.72
CA GLY A 226 -2.83 -2.95 -11.04
C GLY A 226 -2.25 -1.78 -10.26
N LEU A 227 -1.21 -2.02 -9.47
CA LEU A 227 -0.49 -0.99 -8.71
C LEU A 227 0.20 0.04 -9.62
N THR A 228 0.78 -0.41 -10.74
CA THR A 228 1.40 0.48 -11.73
C THR A 228 0.34 1.39 -12.37
N ALA A 229 -0.79 0.81 -12.79
CA ALA A 229 -1.92 1.55 -13.34
C ALA A 229 -2.49 2.55 -12.32
N THR A 230 -2.59 2.16 -11.04
CA THR A 230 -3.05 3.04 -9.96
C THR A 230 -2.12 4.24 -9.77
N GLY A 231 -0.80 4.01 -9.76
CA GLY A 231 0.18 5.10 -9.63
C GLY A 231 0.23 6.03 -10.85
N LEU A 232 -0.13 5.53 -12.04
CA LEU A 232 -0.22 6.35 -13.25
C LEU A 232 -1.57 7.09 -13.40
N GLY A 233 -2.56 6.77 -12.55
CA GLY A 233 -3.92 7.32 -12.62
C GLY A 233 -4.83 6.60 -13.62
N GLU A 234 -4.44 5.43 -14.12
CA GLU A 234 -5.20 4.59 -15.05
C GLU A 234 -6.20 3.69 -14.29
N TYR A 235 -7.10 4.29 -13.51
CA TYR A 235 -7.94 3.57 -12.55
C TYR A 235 -8.90 2.55 -13.18
N GLY A 236 -9.35 2.79 -14.41
CA GLY A 236 -10.18 1.82 -15.14
C GLY A 236 -9.40 0.54 -15.47
N VAL A 237 -8.14 0.69 -15.92
CA VAL A 237 -7.24 -0.43 -16.13
C VAL A 237 -6.93 -1.11 -14.80
N ALA A 238 -6.58 -0.34 -13.76
CA ALA A 238 -6.23 -0.86 -12.45
C ALA A 238 -7.35 -1.73 -11.87
N ALA A 239 -8.59 -1.24 -11.86
CA ALA A 239 -9.73 -1.99 -11.34
C ALA A 239 -9.99 -3.28 -12.13
N ARG A 240 -9.94 -3.21 -13.46
CA ARG A 240 -10.12 -4.39 -14.33
C ARG A 240 -9.08 -5.47 -14.04
N VAL A 241 -7.79 -5.12 -14.06
CA VAL A 241 -6.71 -6.10 -13.92
C VAL A 241 -6.63 -6.67 -12.50
N VAL A 242 -6.98 -5.88 -11.48
CA VAL A 242 -7.10 -6.38 -10.10
C VAL A 242 -8.24 -7.38 -9.99
N ASN A 243 -9.39 -7.13 -10.62
CA ASN A 243 -10.51 -8.08 -10.63
C ASN A 243 -10.18 -9.36 -11.40
N GLU A 244 -9.56 -9.26 -12.58
CA GLU A 244 -9.09 -10.42 -13.35
C GLU A 244 -8.08 -11.24 -12.54
N GLY A 245 -7.07 -10.58 -11.96
CA GLY A 245 -6.09 -11.23 -11.08
C GLY A 245 -6.72 -11.89 -9.86
N ALA A 246 -7.71 -11.25 -9.23
CA ALA A 246 -8.43 -11.80 -8.09
C ALA A 246 -9.25 -13.07 -8.43
N ALA A 247 -9.75 -13.18 -9.66
CA ALA A 247 -10.43 -14.38 -10.15
C ALA A 247 -9.45 -15.54 -10.40
N LEU A 248 -8.22 -15.22 -10.81
CA LEU A 248 -7.16 -16.19 -11.08
C LEU A 248 -6.32 -16.55 -9.85
N ALA A 249 -6.35 -15.71 -8.81
CA ALA A 249 -5.64 -15.92 -7.57
C ALA A 249 -6.05 -17.24 -6.89
N ARG A 250 -5.09 -17.87 -6.21
CA ARG A 250 -5.30 -19.10 -5.45
C ARG A 250 -4.74 -18.94 -4.04
N GLY A 251 -5.52 -19.35 -3.06
CA GLY A 251 -5.17 -19.28 -1.65
C GLY A 251 -5.50 -17.94 -0.97
N LEU A 252 -5.79 -18.02 0.32
CA LEU A 252 -6.32 -16.91 1.13
C LEU A 252 -5.41 -15.66 1.14
N ARG A 253 -4.09 -15.85 1.06
CA ARG A 253 -3.12 -14.74 0.99
C ARG A 253 -3.37 -13.85 -0.22
N TRP A 254 -3.53 -14.43 -1.41
CA TRP A 254 -3.69 -13.66 -2.63
C TRP A 254 -5.06 -13.00 -2.71
N GLU A 255 -6.13 -13.69 -2.27
CA GLU A 255 -7.46 -13.09 -2.16
C GLU A 255 -7.45 -11.81 -1.31
N ARG A 256 -6.80 -11.87 -0.15
CA ARG A 256 -6.64 -10.70 0.73
C ARG A 256 -5.77 -9.61 0.10
N THR A 257 -4.71 -10.00 -0.60
CA THR A 257 -3.80 -9.05 -1.26
C THR A 257 -4.50 -8.27 -2.37
N PHE A 258 -5.30 -8.94 -3.21
CA PHE A 258 -6.11 -8.28 -4.22
C PHE A 258 -7.18 -7.37 -3.60
N ALA A 259 -7.86 -7.82 -2.54
CA ALA A 259 -8.82 -6.98 -1.81
C ALA A 259 -8.18 -5.72 -1.21
N ALA A 260 -6.94 -5.82 -0.73
CA ALA A 260 -6.20 -4.68 -0.21
C ALA A 260 -5.90 -3.62 -1.30
N VAL A 261 -5.49 -4.06 -2.50
CA VAL A 261 -5.22 -3.14 -3.62
C VAL A 261 -6.50 -2.58 -4.22
N GLU A 262 -7.56 -3.37 -4.32
CA GLU A 262 -8.90 -2.89 -4.67
C GLU A 262 -9.35 -1.77 -3.72
N ALA A 263 -9.10 -1.92 -2.42
CA ALA A 263 -9.41 -0.89 -1.42
C ALA A 263 -8.64 0.42 -1.68
N VAL A 264 -7.35 0.32 -2.04
CA VAL A 264 -6.52 1.49 -2.41
C VAL A 264 -7.05 2.17 -3.68
N ILE A 265 -7.43 1.40 -4.70
CA ILE A 265 -8.00 1.93 -5.95
C ILE A 265 -9.30 2.68 -5.68
N ALA A 266 -10.23 2.07 -4.94
CA ALA A 266 -11.51 2.68 -4.59
C ALA A 266 -11.30 3.96 -3.75
N LEU A 267 -10.35 3.95 -2.81
CA LEU A 267 -10.01 5.13 -2.01
C LEU A 267 -9.55 6.30 -2.89
N ARG A 268 -8.65 6.04 -3.86
CA ARG A 268 -8.16 7.07 -4.81
C ARG A 268 -9.29 7.67 -5.65
N ARG A 269 -10.25 6.82 -6.07
CA ARG A 269 -11.43 7.23 -6.84
C ARG A 269 -12.46 8.01 -6.00
N GLY A 270 -12.23 8.18 -4.69
CA GLY A 270 -13.18 8.80 -3.77
C GLY A 270 -14.37 7.91 -3.41
N GLU A 271 -14.30 6.61 -3.73
CA GLU A 271 -15.35 5.62 -3.49
C GLU A 271 -15.22 5.07 -2.06
N LEU A 272 -15.35 5.94 -1.05
CA LEU A 272 -15.01 5.65 0.35
C LEU A 272 -15.76 4.44 0.94
N THR A 273 -16.98 4.15 0.49
CA THR A 273 -17.74 2.98 0.93
C THR A 273 -17.15 1.69 0.36
N SER A 274 -16.92 1.64 -0.96
CA SER A 274 -16.29 0.49 -1.62
C SER A 274 -14.89 0.24 -1.10
N ALA A 275 -14.13 1.30 -0.82
CA ALA A 275 -12.81 1.20 -0.19
C ALA A 275 -12.87 0.52 1.19
N ALA A 276 -13.83 0.91 2.03
CA ALA A 276 -14.02 0.31 3.35
C ALA A 276 -14.48 -1.16 3.27
N GLU A 277 -15.39 -1.48 2.33
CA GLU A 277 -15.86 -2.86 2.10
C GLU A 277 -14.74 -3.78 1.61
N ALA A 278 -13.87 -3.30 0.72
CA ALA A 278 -12.70 -4.04 0.25
C ALA A 278 -11.67 -4.22 1.36
N ALA A 279 -11.38 -3.18 2.14
CA ALA A 279 -10.49 -3.27 3.30
C ALA A 279 -11.02 -4.24 4.37
N ALA A 280 -12.34 -4.33 4.56
CA ALA A 280 -12.93 -5.27 5.52
C ALA A 280 -12.64 -6.75 5.17
N ARG A 281 -12.38 -7.07 3.90
CA ARG A 281 -12.03 -8.44 3.48
C ARG A 281 -10.60 -8.84 3.85
N THR A 282 -9.76 -7.90 4.28
CA THR A 282 -8.39 -8.18 4.75
C THR A 282 -8.32 -8.41 6.26
N VAL A 283 -9.45 -8.25 6.97
CA VAL A 283 -9.50 -8.41 8.43
C VAL A 283 -9.08 -9.83 8.85
N GLY A 284 -8.31 -9.91 9.92
CA GLY A 284 -7.73 -11.16 10.42
C GLY A 284 -6.45 -11.58 9.71
N ASP A 285 -5.96 -10.81 8.74
CA ASP A 285 -4.61 -10.96 8.21
C ASP A 285 -3.60 -10.19 9.08
N ASN A 286 -2.56 -10.90 9.54
CA ASN A 286 -1.45 -10.29 10.27
C ASN A 286 -0.32 -9.83 9.34
N GLY A 287 -0.41 -10.15 8.05
CA GLY A 287 0.56 -9.81 7.02
C GLY A 287 0.37 -8.41 6.41
N GLU A 288 0.92 -8.26 5.20
CA GLU A 288 0.93 -7.01 4.43
C GLU A 288 -0.48 -6.56 4.01
N ALA A 289 -1.32 -7.47 3.53
CA ALA A 289 -2.66 -7.13 3.05
C ALA A 289 -3.55 -6.59 4.19
N GLY A 290 -3.48 -7.22 5.37
CA GLY A 290 -4.13 -6.72 6.59
C GLY A 290 -3.65 -5.32 6.99
N ALA A 291 -2.34 -5.06 6.89
CA ALA A 291 -1.78 -3.75 7.17
C ALA A 291 -2.25 -2.68 6.17
N ILE A 292 -2.27 -2.99 4.87
CA ILE A 292 -2.80 -2.08 3.83
C ILE A 292 -4.29 -1.80 4.09
N GLY A 293 -5.10 -2.82 4.37
CA GLY A 293 -6.52 -2.63 4.70
C GLY A 293 -6.74 -1.77 5.94
N ALA A 294 -5.89 -1.89 6.96
CA ALA A 294 -5.93 -1.02 8.14
C ALA A 294 -5.59 0.45 7.81
N VAL A 295 -4.62 0.69 6.91
CA VAL A 295 -4.31 2.05 6.41
C VAL A 295 -5.49 2.63 5.64
N VAL A 296 -6.10 1.87 4.71
CA VAL A 296 -7.28 2.33 3.96
C VAL A 296 -8.47 2.58 4.88
N THR A 297 -8.70 1.71 5.87
CA THR A 297 -9.74 1.90 6.89
C THR A 297 -9.53 3.21 7.64
N ALA A 298 -8.29 3.50 8.06
CA ALA A 298 -7.96 4.77 8.69
C ALA A 298 -8.15 5.96 7.74
N ALA A 299 -7.79 5.85 6.45
CA ALA A 299 -8.00 6.92 5.47
C ALA A 299 -9.51 7.21 5.25
N CYS A 300 -10.35 6.18 5.20
CA CYS A 300 -11.81 6.36 5.20
C CYS A 300 -12.31 7.01 6.50
N GLY A 301 -11.80 6.57 7.65
CA GLY A 301 -12.08 7.17 8.96
C GLY A 301 -11.62 8.63 9.05
N TYR A 302 -10.51 9.00 8.41
CA TYR A 302 -10.05 10.38 8.31
C TYR A 302 -11.12 11.28 7.70
N GLN A 303 -11.79 10.82 6.65
CA GLN A 303 -12.82 11.61 5.99
C GLN A 303 -14.16 11.59 6.74
N ARG A 304 -14.52 10.49 7.40
CA ARG A 304 -15.88 10.27 7.92
C ARG A 304 -16.02 10.43 9.43
N GLU A 305 -14.97 10.24 10.22
CA GLU A 305 -15.07 10.17 11.68
C GLU A 305 -14.77 11.50 12.36
N ALA A 306 -15.41 11.70 13.52
CA ALA A 306 -15.17 12.86 14.38
C ALA A 306 -13.82 12.76 15.10
N ARG A 307 -13.51 11.55 15.59
CA ARG A 307 -12.34 11.25 16.42
C ARG A 307 -11.42 10.31 15.66
N LEU A 308 -10.13 10.58 15.72
CA LEU A 308 -9.11 9.80 15.04
C LEU A 308 -8.30 8.98 16.03
N GLU A 309 -8.24 7.67 15.87
CA GLU A 309 -7.38 6.79 16.67
C GLU A 309 -6.11 6.38 15.90
N SER A 310 -4.92 6.75 16.41
CA SER A 310 -3.65 6.53 15.70
C SER A 310 -3.01 5.15 15.94
N GLY A 311 -3.33 4.48 17.05
CA GLY A 311 -2.65 3.24 17.46
C GLY A 311 -2.65 2.12 16.42
N PRO A 312 -3.81 1.75 15.84
CA PRO A 312 -3.87 0.78 14.75
C PRO A 312 -3.13 1.22 13.48
N LEU A 313 -3.23 2.51 13.12
CA LEU A 313 -2.59 3.08 11.93
C LEU A 313 -1.05 3.05 12.04
N ASP A 314 -0.48 3.44 13.18
CA ASP A 314 0.98 3.48 13.35
C ASP A 314 1.64 2.10 13.16
N ARG A 315 1.03 1.04 13.71
CA ARG A 315 1.50 -0.33 13.51
C ARG A 315 1.37 -0.79 12.06
N ALA A 316 0.26 -0.42 11.41
CA ALA A 316 0.01 -0.78 10.02
C ALA A 316 1.05 -0.12 9.08
N VAL A 317 1.29 1.19 9.24
CA VAL A 317 2.24 1.96 8.42
C VAL A 317 3.64 1.36 8.50
N GLN A 318 4.13 1.00 9.68
CA GLN A 318 5.44 0.37 9.85
C GLN A 318 5.57 -0.92 9.01
N ARG A 319 4.52 -1.75 9.00
CA ARG A 319 4.50 -3.00 8.21
C ARG A 319 4.48 -2.72 6.71
N VAL A 320 3.64 -1.78 6.26
CA VAL A 320 3.52 -1.45 4.82
C VAL A 320 4.82 -0.85 4.29
N VAL A 321 5.45 0.08 5.03
CA VAL A 321 6.74 0.69 4.65
C VAL A 321 7.85 -0.35 4.52
N ALA A 322 7.86 -1.38 5.37
CA ALA A 322 8.84 -2.46 5.29
C ALA A 322 8.62 -3.39 4.07
N ALA A 323 7.37 -3.52 3.61
CA ALA A 323 7.00 -4.47 2.56
C ALA A 323 7.03 -3.85 1.15
N SER A 324 6.55 -2.62 0.99
CA SER A 324 6.33 -1.98 -0.31
C SER A 324 6.72 -0.50 -0.28
N GLU A 325 7.57 -0.06 -1.21
CA GLU A 325 7.96 1.35 -1.33
C GLU A 325 6.77 2.21 -1.76
N GLN A 326 6.02 1.78 -2.79
CA GLN A 326 4.87 2.53 -3.32
C GLN A 326 3.73 2.62 -2.29
N LEU A 327 3.33 1.47 -1.73
CA LEU A 327 2.26 1.48 -0.73
C LEU A 327 2.74 2.06 0.60
N GLY A 328 4.03 2.00 0.90
CA GLY A 328 4.65 2.67 2.03
C GLY A 328 4.57 4.18 1.92
N ALA A 329 4.81 4.74 0.73
CA ALA A 329 4.63 6.16 0.46
C ALA A 329 3.16 6.59 0.68
N PHE A 330 2.21 5.82 0.13
CA PHE A 330 0.78 6.02 0.38
C PHE A 330 0.45 5.97 1.90
N ALA A 331 0.93 4.98 2.62
CA ALA A 331 0.65 4.81 4.04
C ALA A 331 1.22 5.97 4.89
N LEU A 332 2.44 6.42 4.58
CA LEU A 332 3.06 7.58 5.23
C LEU A 332 2.29 8.87 4.94
N THR A 333 1.75 9.05 3.73
CA THR A 333 0.89 10.20 3.41
C THR A 333 -0.36 10.23 4.29
N GLU A 334 -1.07 9.11 4.40
CA GLU A 334 -2.27 9.04 5.23
C GLU A 334 -1.95 9.22 6.72
N GLN A 335 -0.82 8.69 7.18
CA GLN A 335 -0.34 8.90 8.54
C GLN A 335 -0.02 10.38 8.83
N ALA A 336 0.61 11.08 7.89
CA ALA A 336 0.93 12.50 8.04
C ALA A 336 -0.35 13.35 8.14
N ARG A 337 -1.37 13.06 7.32
CA ARG A 337 -2.70 13.70 7.41
C ARG A 337 -3.36 13.46 8.76
N TYR A 338 -3.30 12.23 9.26
CA TYR A 338 -3.84 11.87 10.58
C TYR A 338 -3.18 12.67 11.71
N ARG A 339 -1.85 12.72 11.69
CA ARG A 339 -1.04 13.45 12.68
C ARG A 339 -1.28 14.95 12.62
N ALA A 340 -1.37 15.51 11.42
CA ALA A 340 -1.67 16.93 11.23
C ALA A 340 -3.07 17.29 11.75
N ALA A 341 -4.09 16.48 11.44
CA ALA A 341 -5.44 16.69 11.94
C ALA A 341 -5.54 16.57 13.47
N ARG A 342 -4.68 15.73 14.07
CA ARG A 342 -4.54 15.59 15.53
C ARG A 342 -3.62 16.63 16.17
N ARG A 343 -3.04 17.54 15.38
CA ARG A 343 -2.06 18.55 15.81
C ARG A 343 -0.87 17.95 16.56
N GLU A 344 -0.44 16.75 16.16
CA GLU A 344 0.75 16.13 16.74
C GLU A 344 2.02 16.92 16.37
N PRO A 345 3.05 16.94 17.24
CA PRO A 345 4.33 17.52 16.88
C PRO A 345 4.96 16.74 15.71
N GLN A 346 5.59 17.47 14.79
CA GLN A 346 6.23 16.92 13.58
C GLN A 346 5.34 15.89 12.86
N PRO A 347 4.18 16.32 12.32
CA PRO A 347 3.24 15.41 11.66
C PRO A 347 3.84 14.77 10.40
N TYR A 348 4.86 15.40 9.80
CA TYR A 348 5.60 14.96 8.62
C TYR A 348 6.75 13.97 8.91
N ARG A 349 6.94 13.55 10.17
CA ARG A 349 8.02 12.61 10.54
C ARG A 349 7.91 11.32 9.72
N GLY A 350 9.02 10.89 9.12
CA GLY A 350 9.11 9.74 8.21
C GLY A 350 9.03 10.10 6.71
N LEU A 351 8.37 11.20 6.33
CA LEU A 351 8.24 11.60 4.91
C LEU A 351 9.61 11.88 4.28
N LEU A 352 10.44 12.70 4.93
CA LEU A 352 11.76 13.07 4.42
C LEU A 352 12.69 11.87 4.24
N ALA A 353 12.66 10.91 5.17
CA ALA A 353 13.46 9.69 5.08
C ALA A 353 13.01 8.78 3.91
N ALA A 354 11.72 8.71 3.65
CA ALA A 354 11.18 7.96 2.51
C ALA A 354 11.55 8.63 1.18
N LEU A 355 11.43 9.95 1.08
CA LEU A 355 11.83 10.74 -0.10
C LEU A 355 13.34 10.62 -0.40
N ASP A 356 14.17 10.73 0.64
CA ASP A 356 15.62 10.57 0.51
C ASP A 356 16.00 9.12 0.11
N THR A 357 15.24 8.12 0.57
CA THR A 357 15.38 6.73 0.12
C THR A 357 15.04 6.59 -1.36
N ALA A 358 13.92 7.16 -1.81
CA ALA A 358 13.53 7.17 -3.21
C ALA A 358 14.61 7.83 -4.09
N ARG A 359 15.14 8.97 -3.64
CA ARG A 359 16.22 9.71 -4.30
C ARG A 359 17.50 8.88 -4.44
N ARG A 360 18.02 8.34 -3.33
CA ARG A 360 19.24 7.49 -3.35
C ARG A 360 19.10 6.27 -4.25
N ARG A 361 17.89 5.71 -4.34
CA ARG A 361 17.59 4.54 -5.17
C ARG A 361 17.24 4.90 -6.62
N GLY A 362 17.22 6.18 -6.98
CA GLY A 362 16.86 6.63 -8.32
C GLY A 362 15.42 6.27 -8.73
N ARG A 363 14.48 6.20 -7.77
CA ARG A 363 13.08 5.85 -8.03
C ARG A 363 12.36 7.02 -8.70
N ARG A 364 11.64 6.74 -9.77
CA ARG A 364 10.84 7.71 -10.55
C ARG A 364 9.36 7.33 -10.60
N PHE A 365 8.84 6.73 -9.53
CA PHE A 365 7.47 6.22 -9.45
C PHE A 365 6.96 6.10 -8.02
N GLY A 366 5.72 6.51 -7.77
CA GLY A 366 4.90 6.07 -6.64
C GLY A 366 5.18 6.77 -5.31
N TRP A 367 5.86 7.91 -5.30
CA TRP A 367 6.20 8.67 -4.07
C TRP A 367 5.70 10.12 -4.08
N GLU A 368 5.08 10.58 -5.17
CA GLU A 368 4.66 11.96 -5.37
C GLU A 368 3.71 12.49 -4.28
N ASP A 369 2.86 11.64 -3.70
CA ASP A 369 1.94 12.02 -2.64
C ASP A 369 2.65 12.40 -1.33
N LEU A 370 3.91 11.97 -1.12
CA LEU A 370 4.72 12.41 0.02
C LEU A 370 5.08 13.89 -0.09
N VAL A 371 5.37 14.38 -1.30
CA VAL A 371 5.69 15.78 -1.54
C VAL A 371 4.43 16.63 -1.44
N VAL A 372 3.31 16.16 -1.98
CA VAL A 372 2.01 16.85 -1.89
C VAL A 372 1.64 17.10 -0.44
N VAL A 373 1.60 16.06 0.39
CA VAL A 373 1.24 16.21 1.81
C VAL A 373 2.27 17.02 2.59
N LEU A 374 3.55 16.97 2.19
CA LEU A 374 4.59 17.82 2.78
C LEU A 374 4.34 19.29 2.41
N ALA A 375 3.93 19.61 1.19
CA ALA A 375 3.59 20.98 0.79
C ALA A 375 2.36 21.50 1.55
N GLU A 376 1.38 20.64 1.84
CA GLU A 376 0.19 20.99 2.64
C GLU A 376 0.54 21.32 4.10
N ILE A 377 1.51 20.63 4.69
CA ILE A 377 1.80 20.68 6.14
C ILE A 377 3.03 21.54 6.47
N ARG A 378 4.04 21.53 5.59
CA ARG A 378 5.38 22.10 5.74
C ARG A 378 5.94 22.62 4.41
N PRO A 379 5.43 23.77 3.92
CA PRO A 379 5.81 24.33 2.62
C PRO A 379 7.33 24.57 2.44
N ALA A 380 8.04 25.01 3.49
CA ALA A 380 9.46 25.32 3.40
C ALA A 380 10.30 24.05 3.11
N GLU A 381 10.03 22.98 3.84
CA GLU A 381 10.65 21.67 3.67
C GLU A 381 10.30 21.06 2.30
N ALA A 382 9.04 21.19 1.87
CA ALA A 382 8.60 20.75 0.55
C ALA A 382 9.34 21.47 -0.59
N LYS A 383 9.54 22.79 -0.48
CA LYS A 383 10.28 23.58 -1.47
C LYS A 383 11.73 23.10 -1.64
N ALA A 384 12.41 22.80 -0.53
CA ALA A 384 13.77 22.26 -0.57
C ALA A 384 13.80 20.87 -1.24
N VAL A 385 12.88 19.99 -0.83
CA VAL A 385 12.73 18.65 -1.41
C VAL A 385 12.47 18.70 -2.92
N MET A 386 11.59 19.59 -3.38
CA MET A 386 11.25 19.70 -4.80
C MET A 386 12.45 20.17 -5.64
N ALA A 387 13.26 21.08 -5.12
CA ALA A 387 14.50 21.51 -5.77
C ALA A 387 15.50 20.34 -5.89
N ASP A 388 15.67 19.56 -4.82
CA ASP A 388 16.62 18.44 -4.76
C ASP A 388 16.22 17.26 -5.66
N LEU A 389 14.92 17.00 -5.81
CA LEU A 389 14.44 15.88 -6.61
C LEU A 389 14.60 16.12 -8.12
N GLY A 390 14.51 17.36 -8.58
CA GLY A 390 14.79 17.76 -9.96
C GLY A 390 14.18 16.83 -11.02
N GLU A 391 15.06 16.15 -11.77
CA GLU A 391 14.69 15.20 -12.82
C GLU A 391 14.11 13.88 -12.33
N LEU A 392 14.26 13.53 -11.05
CA LEU A 392 13.75 12.27 -10.49
C LEU A 392 12.23 12.27 -10.30
N TRP A 393 11.57 13.42 -10.44
CA TRP A 393 10.11 13.51 -10.32
C TRP A 393 9.41 12.44 -11.18
N PRO A 394 8.41 11.71 -10.65
CA PRO A 394 7.80 10.63 -11.38
C PRO A 394 7.17 11.08 -12.70
N ALA A 395 7.32 10.25 -13.73
CA ALA A 395 6.67 10.47 -15.01
C ALA A 395 5.19 10.10 -14.95
N GLY A 396 4.42 10.51 -15.97
CA GLY A 396 3.00 10.18 -16.09
C GLY A 396 2.06 11.32 -15.72
N ARG A 397 0.78 11.15 -16.09
CA ARG A 397 -0.23 12.21 -15.96
C ARG A 397 -0.50 12.57 -14.50
N ARG A 398 -0.77 11.56 -13.67
CA ARG A 398 -1.03 11.73 -12.23
C ARG A 398 0.11 12.46 -11.50
N ALA A 399 1.35 12.03 -11.73
CA ALA A 399 2.51 12.64 -11.09
C ALA A 399 2.72 14.10 -11.53
N ARG A 400 2.45 14.45 -12.80
CA ARG A 400 2.49 15.85 -13.25
C ARG A 400 1.40 16.69 -12.58
N THR A 401 0.20 16.16 -12.42
CA THR A 401 -0.89 16.83 -11.69
C THR A 401 -0.53 17.06 -10.23
N ALA A 402 0.03 16.05 -9.55
CA ALA A 402 0.53 16.17 -8.19
C ALA A 402 1.64 17.22 -8.06
N ARG A 403 2.55 17.29 -9.04
CA ARG A 403 3.60 18.31 -9.09
C ARG A 403 3.01 19.71 -9.18
N ARG A 404 2.08 19.92 -10.11
CA ARG A 404 1.42 21.21 -10.31
C ARG A 404 0.66 21.65 -9.06
N TYR A 405 -0.03 20.72 -8.39
CA TYR A 405 -0.69 21.03 -7.14
C TYR A 405 0.31 21.48 -6.07
N ALA A 406 1.41 20.74 -5.88
CA ALA A 406 2.45 21.11 -4.93
C ALA A 406 3.10 22.46 -5.29
N GLU A 407 3.48 22.69 -6.55
CA GLU A 407 4.05 23.96 -7.01
C GLU A 407 3.08 25.12 -6.83
N GLY A 408 1.79 24.92 -7.11
CA GLY A 408 0.73 25.91 -6.87
C GLY A 408 0.58 26.26 -5.39
N LEU A 409 0.64 25.27 -4.48
CA LEU A 409 0.65 25.52 -3.04
C LEU A 409 1.86 26.34 -2.60
N LEU A 410 3.05 26.03 -3.12
CA LEU A 410 4.31 26.67 -2.74
C LEU A 410 4.48 28.09 -3.29
N SER A 411 3.92 28.35 -4.48
CA SER A 411 3.97 29.65 -5.14
C SER A 411 2.75 30.53 -4.84
N ALA A 412 1.75 29.98 -4.15
CA ALA A 412 0.43 30.60 -3.97
C ALA A 412 -0.24 30.99 -5.30
N ASP A 413 -0.08 30.15 -6.33
CA ASP A 413 -0.64 30.35 -7.66
C ASP A 413 -2.04 29.73 -7.77
N THR A 414 -3.07 30.58 -7.73
CA THR A 414 -4.47 30.19 -7.87
C THR A 414 -4.75 29.48 -9.21
N ALA A 415 -4.17 29.95 -10.32
CA ALA A 415 -4.42 29.37 -11.64
C ALA A 415 -3.83 27.95 -11.74
N ALA A 416 -2.62 27.74 -11.21
CA ALA A 416 -2.01 26.42 -11.15
C ALA A 416 -2.83 25.44 -10.29
N LEU A 417 -3.38 25.91 -9.16
CA LEU A 417 -4.24 25.10 -8.29
C LEU A 417 -5.57 24.73 -8.95
N VAL A 418 -6.21 25.67 -9.65
CA VAL A 418 -7.44 25.39 -10.45
C VAL A 418 -7.15 24.36 -11.54
N GLN A 419 -6.06 24.54 -12.29
CA GLN A 419 -5.66 23.59 -13.32
C GLN A 419 -5.38 22.19 -12.72
N ALA A 420 -4.70 22.11 -11.58
CA ALA A 420 -4.51 20.83 -10.90
C ALA A 420 -5.83 20.18 -10.48
N GLY A 421 -6.81 20.96 -10.02
CA GLY A 421 -8.15 20.49 -9.70
C GLY A 421 -8.86 19.86 -10.89
N GLU A 422 -8.87 20.53 -12.05
CA GLU A 422 -9.46 20.01 -13.28
C GLU A 422 -8.75 18.73 -13.78
N GLU A 423 -7.42 18.69 -13.68
CA GLU A 423 -6.67 17.51 -14.06
C GLU A 423 -6.94 16.31 -13.14
N TYR A 424 -7.08 16.52 -11.83
CA TYR A 424 -7.48 15.47 -10.90
C TYR A 424 -8.89 14.95 -11.19
N LEU A 425 -9.84 15.80 -11.57
CA LEU A 425 -11.17 15.35 -12.00
C LEU A 425 -11.11 14.46 -13.24
N ALA A 426 -10.22 14.80 -14.17
CA ALA A 426 -10.01 14.01 -15.36
C ALA A 426 -9.14 12.75 -15.12
N LEU A 427 -8.59 12.58 -13.90
CA LEU A 427 -7.98 11.37 -13.34
C LEU A 427 -8.93 10.61 -12.39
N PRO A 428 -10.24 10.84 -12.48
CA PRO A 428 -11.22 10.51 -11.42
C PRO A 428 -10.76 10.56 -9.94
N GLU A 429 -10.01 11.57 -9.49
CA GLU A 429 -9.65 11.76 -8.06
C GLU A 429 -10.44 12.95 -7.44
N PRO A 430 -11.76 12.81 -7.16
CA PRO A 430 -12.62 13.93 -6.78
C PRO A 430 -12.24 14.58 -5.45
N VAL A 431 -11.69 13.81 -4.50
CA VAL A 431 -11.23 14.36 -3.21
C VAL A 431 -9.99 15.24 -3.41
N SER A 432 -9.01 14.80 -4.21
CA SER A 432 -7.82 15.60 -4.53
C SER A 432 -8.16 16.83 -5.36
N ALA A 433 -9.10 16.70 -6.31
CA ALA A 433 -9.64 17.85 -7.04
C ALA A 433 -10.29 18.88 -6.11
N GLY A 434 -11.15 18.42 -5.19
CA GLY A 434 -11.77 19.28 -4.19
C GLY A 434 -10.75 19.99 -3.29
N GLN A 435 -9.68 19.30 -2.89
CA GLN A 435 -8.58 19.89 -2.12
C GLN A 435 -7.87 21.01 -2.91
N ALA A 436 -7.59 20.78 -4.19
CA ALA A 436 -6.97 21.79 -5.06
C ALA A 436 -7.87 23.03 -5.25
N PHE A 437 -9.17 22.85 -5.54
CA PHE A 437 -10.10 23.97 -5.63
C PHE A 437 -10.28 24.71 -4.31
N HIS A 438 -10.31 24.00 -3.18
CA HIS A 438 -10.38 24.63 -1.86
C HIS A 438 -9.12 25.45 -1.56
N ALA A 439 -7.93 24.94 -1.89
CA ALA A 439 -6.69 25.69 -1.78
C ALA A 439 -6.70 26.96 -2.66
N ALA A 440 -7.11 26.83 -3.93
CA ALA A 440 -7.26 27.96 -4.85
C ALA A 440 -8.23 29.02 -4.30
N ALA A 441 -9.36 28.58 -3.75
CA ALA A 441 -10.38 29.48 -3.20
C ALA A 441 -9.91 30.34 -2.02
N ARG A 442 -8.86 29.89 -1.30
CA ARG A 442 -8.25 30.65 -0.20
C ARG A 442 -7.29 31.73 -0.69
N LEU A 443 -6.84 31.62 -1.94
CA LEU A 443 -5.88 32.52 -2.59
C LEU A 443 -6.53 33.38 -3.69
N ALA A 444 -7.80 33.12 -4.02
CA ALA A 444 -8.56 33.87 -5.02
C ALA A 444 -8.48 35.39 -4.77
N ALA A 445 -8.34 36.14 -5.86
CA ALA A 445 -8.14 37.59 -5.79
C ALA A 445 -9.41 38.32 -5.34
N ASP A 446 -10.58 37.76 -5.68
CA ASP A 446 -11.87 38.29 -5.30
C ASP A 446 -12.79 37.24 -4.66
N VAL A 447 -13.83 37.75 -4.00
CA VAL A 447 -14.80 36.94 -3.25
C VAL A 447 -15.67 36.08 -4.17
N GLN A 448 -15.97 36.53 -5.38
CA GLN A 448 -16.84 35.81 -6.30
C GLN A 448 -16.13 34.56 -6.84
N GLU A 449 -14.91 34.73 -7.35
CA GLU A 449 -14.04 33.64 -7.77
C GLU A 449 -13.82 32.64 -6.62
N GLY A 450 -13.45 33.15 -5.44
CA GLY A 450 -13.26 32.32 -4.25
C GLY A 450 -14.51 31.55 -3.86
N ASN A 451 -15.71 32.10 -4.05
CA ASN A 451 -16.96 31.42 -3.73
C ASN A 451 -17.31 30.33 -4.75
N LEU A 452 -17.07 30.57 -6.05
CA LEU A 452 -17.26 29.57 -7.10
C LEU A 452 -16.39 28.33 -6.85
N LEU A 453 -15.12 28.55 -6.51
CA LEU A 453 -14.17 27.48 -6.21
C LEU A 453 -14.55 26.70 -4.94
N ARG A 454 -15.06 27.38 -3.90
CA ARG A 454 -15.59 26.71 -2.69
C ARG A 454 -16.79 25.82 -3.00
N LEU A 455 -17.75 26.33 -3.77
CA LEU A 455 -18.93 25.56 -4.18
C LEU A 455 -18.51 24.31 -4.96
N ARG A 456 -17.56 24.46 -5.89
CA ARG A 456 -17.00 23.34 -6.64
C ARG A 456 -16.35 22.29 -5.72
N ALA A 457 -15.52 22.72 -4.77
CA ALA A 457 -14.91 21.81 -3.79
C ALA A 457 -15.98 21.08 -2.94
N MET A 458 -17.02 21.80 -2.50
CA MET A 458 -18.10 21.24 -1.69
C MET A 458 -18.90 20.17 -2.44
N GLU A 459 -19.23 20.40 -3.71
CA GLU A 459 -19.91 19.41 -4.57
C GLU A 459 -19.11 18.09 -4.61
N LEU A 460 -17.81 18.18 -4.84
CA LEU A 460 -16.92 17.02 -4.93
C LEU A 460 -16.79 16.28 -3.60
N PHE A 461 -16.60 17.01 -2.50
CA PHE A 461 -16.53 16.39 -1.18
C PHE A 461 -17.84 15.75 -0.77
N GLN A 462 -18.97 16.37 -1.09
CA GLN A 462 -20.29 15.80 -0.81
C GLN A 462 -20.53 14.52 -1.63
N ALA A 463 -20.20 14.52 -2.92
CA ALA A 463 -20.33 13.36 -3.78
C ALA A 463 -19.46 12.17 -3.31
N ALA A 464 -18.24 12.45 -2.83
CA ALA A 464 -17.33 11.43 -2.30
C ALA A 464 -17.65 10.99 -0.85
N GLY A 465 -18.55 11.69 -0.16
CA GLY A 465 -18.79 11.49 1.29
C GLY A 465 -17.57 11.86 2.15
N ALA A 466 -16.80 12.85 1.71
CA ALA A 466 -15.60 13.36 2.37
C ALA A 466 -15.96 14.40 3.45
N ASP A 467 -16.70 13.96 4.48
CA ASP A 467 -17.34 14.83 5.48
C ASP A 467 -16.39 15.84 6.15
N ARG A 468 -15.18 15.41 6.52
CA ARG A 468 -14.18 16.28 7.15
C ARG A 468 -13.74 17.40 6.22
N SER A 469 -13.48 17.07 4.95
CA SER A 469 -13.07 18.04 3.94
C SER A 469 -14.20 19.02 3.63
N LEU A 470 -15.44 18.51 3.48
CA LEU A 470 -16.64 19.34 3.35
C LEU A 470 -16.82 20.29 4.55
N ALA A 471 -16.67 19.77 5.77
CA ALA A 471 -16.78 20.56 6.99
C ALA A 471 -15.67 21.62 7.10
N ALA A 472 -14.48 21.37 6.57
CA ALA A 472 -13.41 22.36 6.53
C ALA A 472 -13.80 23.59 5.69
N VAL A 473 -14.36 23.38 4.48
CA VAL A 473 -14.84 24.47 3.63
C VAL A 473 -15.98 25.25 4.31
N LEU A 474 -16.97 24.54 4.86
CA LEU A 474 -18.15 25.15 5.49
C LEU A 474 -17.80 26.02 6.71
N ARG A 475 -16.76 25.66 7.48
CA ARG A 475 -16.34 26.42 8.66
C ARG A 475 -15.65 27.74 8.34
N GLU A 476 -15.18 27.96 7.11
CA GLU A 476 -14.58 29.24 6.74
C GLU A 476 -15.58 30.40 6.77
N GLY A 477 -16.89 30.12 6.69
CA GLY A 477 -17.94 31.14 6.76
C GLY A 477 -17.95 32.15 5.61
N ARG A 478 -17.12 31.95 4.58
CA ARG A 478 -16.92 32.89 3.46
C ARG A 478 -18.09 32.97 2.48
N LEU A 479 -18.90 31.91 2.40
CA LEU A 479 -20.09 31.85 1.54
C LEU A 479 -21.31 32.61 2.10
N GLY A 480 -21.19 33.24 3.28
CA GLY A 480 -22.27 34.01 3.90
C GLY A 480 -23.55 33.21 4.10
N ARG A 481 -24.72 33.86 3.99
CA ARG A 481 -26.05 33.21 4.02
C ARG A 481 -26.48 32.70 2.62
N ALA A 482 -25.56 32.23 1.78
CA ALA A 482 -25.95 31.63 0.51
C ALA A 482 -27.04 30.57 0.75
N ARG A 483 -28.16 30.68 0.05
CA ARG A 483 -29.31 29.79 0.24
C ARG A 483 -28.95 28.40 -0.26
N GLY A 484 -29.36 27.38 0.48
CA GLY A 484 -29.19 25.99 0.07
C GLY A 484 -27.81 25.38 0.35
N LEU A 485 -26.92 26.07 1.08
CA LEU A 485 -25.67 25.46 1.52
C LEU A 485 -25.94 24.19 2.35
N PRO A 486 -25.17 23.12 2.13
CA PRO A 486 -25.25 21.94 2.97
C PRO A 486 -24.88 22.29 4.42
N ARG A 487 -25.52 21.59 5.36
CA ARG A 487 -25.15 21.69 6.78
C ARG A 487 -23.84 20.95 7.01
N ILE A 488 -23.08 21.38 8.02
CA ILE A 488 -21.92 20.61 8.50
C ILE A 488 -22.39 19.15 8.80
N PRO A 489 -21.75 18.14 8.19
CA PRO A 489 -22.08 16.74 8.40
C PRO A 489 -22.15 16.38 9.88
N ALA A 490 -23.11 15.53 10.27
CA ALA A 490 -23.36 15.20 11.67
C ALA A 490 -22.11 14.65 12.37
N SER A 491 -21.33 13.85 11.65
CA SER A 491 -20.02 13.31 12.06
C SER A 491 -19.00 14.40 12.43
N GLN A 492 -19.13 15.63 11.90
CA GLN A 492 -18.14 16.69 12.06
C GLN A 492 -18.61 17.87 12.93
N ARG A 493 -19.87 17.88 13.39
CA ARG A 493 -20.45 19.04 14.11
C ARG A 493 -19.70 19.40 15.40
N ASN A 494 -19.28 18.40 16.17
CA ASN A 494 -18.70 18.61 17.51
C ASN A 494 -17.15 18.59 17.53
N VAL A 495 -16.50 18.47 16.36
CA VAL A 495 -15.03 18.38 16.28
C VAL A 495 -14.35 19.67 16.73
N VAL A 496 -14.95 20.84 16.44
CA VAL A 496 -14.43 22.17 16.83
C VAL A 496 -14.34 22.32 18.35
N HIS A 497 -15.18 21.61 19.09
CA HIS A 497 -15.22 21.64 20.55
C HIS A 497 -14.47 20.45 21.16
N ALA A 498 -13.56 19.82 20.42
CA ALA A 498 -12.85 18.62 20.86
C ALA A 498 -13.79 17.49 21.35
N GLY A 499 -14.98 17.35 20.73
CA GLY A 499 -16.00 16.37 21.12
C GLY A 499 -16.90 16.80 22.29
N LEU A 500 -16.75 18.03 22.78
CA LEU A 500 -17.67 18.64 23.74
C LEU A 500 -18.97 19.09 23.05
N THR A 501 -20.08 18.96 23.75
CA THR A 501 -21.31 19.67 23.38
C THR A 501 -21.09 21.19 23.53
N PRO A 502 -21.90 22.05 22.88
CA PRO A 502 -21.76 23.50 23.03
C PRO A 502 -21.74 23.94 24.50
N ARG A 503 -22.60 23.33 25.34
CA ARG A 503 -22.66 23.64 26.77
C ARG A 503 -21.45 23.15 27.55
N GLU A 504 -20.96 21.96 27.25
CA GLU A 504 -19.72 21.45 27.84
C GLU A 504 -18.51 22.30 27.43
N HIS A 505 -18.49 22.81 26.19
CA HIS A 505 -17.46 23.71 25.71
C HIS A 505 -17.46 25.04 26.47
N GLU A 506 -18.63 25.66 26.65
CA GLU A 506 -18.77 26.86 27.49
C GLU A 506 -18.27 26.64 28.92
N VAL A 507 -18.67 25.53 29.54
CA VAL A 507 -18.21 25.14 30.88
C VAL A 507 -16.69 24.94 30.89
N ALA A 508 -16.12 24.31 29.85
CA ALA A 508 -14.70 24.03 29.77
C ALA A 508 -13.85 25.29 29.54
N LEU A 509 -14.32 26.24 28.72
CA LEU A 509 -13.69 27.56 28.53
C LEU A 509 -13.68 28.39 29.82
N LEU A 510 -14.77 28.38 30.58
CA LEU A 510 -14.81 29.06 31.87
C LEU A 510 -13.92 28.35 32.91
N ALA A 511 -13.86 27.02 32.87
CA ALA A 511 -12.96 26.25 33.73
C ALA A 511 -11.47 26.48 33.41
N GLN A 512 -11.10 26.64 32.13
CA GLN A 512 -9.76 27.05 31.68
C GLN A 512 -9.37 28.42 32.26
N LYS A 513 -10.33 29.35 32.36
CA LYS A 513 -10.13 30.67 32.98
C LYS A 513 -10.01 30.63 34.51
N GLY A 514 -9.99 29.46 35.12
CA GLY A 514 -9.80 29.27 36.56
C GLY A 514 -11.08 29.28 37.40
N LEU A 515 -12.26 29.56 36.81
CA LEU A 515 -13.50 29.69 37.57
C LEU A 515 -13.90 28.38 38.25
N THR A 516 -14.35 28.45 39.50
CA THR A 516 -14.92 27.35 40.30
C THR A 516 -16.27 26.87 39.75
N ALA A 517 -16.71 25.67 40.14
CA ALA A 517 -18.00 25.14 39.70
C ALA A 517 -19.17 26.05 40.08
N ARG A 518 -19.07 26.74 41.23
CA ARG A 518 -20.04 27.73 41.71
C ARG A 518 -20.08 28.97 40.82
N GLU A 519 -18.92 29.56 40.52
CA GLU A 519 -18.83 30.76 39.66
C GLU A 519 -19.29 30.47 38.22
N ILE A 520 -18.98 29.28 37.69
CA ILE A 520 -19.48 28.82 36.39
C ILE A 520 -20.99 28.65 36.44
N ALA A 521 -21.53 28.08 37.52
CA ALA A 521 -22.97 27.87 37.71
C ALA A 521 -23.72 29.20 37.74
N GLU A 522 -23.22 30.18 38.50
CA GLU A 522 -23.77 31.54 38.54
C GLU A 522 -23.74 32.20 37.15
N ARG A 523 -22.59 32.15 36.46
CA ARG A 523 -22.40 32.83 35.17
C ARG A 523 -23.21 32.22 34.02
N LEU A 524 -23.47 30.91 34.10
CA LEU A 524 -24.22 30.19 33.08
C LEU A 524 -25.69 29.96 33.48
N SER A 525 -26.14 30.45 34.63
CA SER A 525 -27.48 30.19 35.18
C SER A 525 -27.79 28.69 35.29
N LEU A 526 -26.87 27.92 35.85
CA LEU A 526 -27.00 26.49 36.16
C LEU A 526 -26.91 26.24 37.67
N THR A 527 -27.25 25.03 38.11
CA THR A 527 -26.89 24.59 39.47
C THR A 527 -25.42 24.16 39.53
N GLU A 528 -24.79 24.29 40.70
CA GLU A 528 -23.42 23.82 40.90
C GLU A 528 -23.27 22.31 40.61
N GLY A 529 -24.28 21.51 40.98
CA GLY A 529 -24.32 20.07 40.69
C GLY A 529 -24.31 19.77 39.18
N THR A 530 -25.06 20.54 38.39
CA THR A 530 -25.06 20.43 36.92
C THR A 530 -23.68 20.74 36.34
N VAL A 531 -23.00 21.78 36.83
CA VAL A 531 -21.64 22.12 36.37
C VAL A 531 -20.63 21.05 36.75
N ARG A 532 -20.68 20.50 37.97
CA ARG A 532 -19.82 19.38 38.38
C ARG A 532 -20.01 18.17 37.47
N ASN A 533 -21.24 17.84 37.10
CA ASN A 533 -21.54 16.77 36.16
C ASN A 533 -21.00 17.04 34.74
N HIS A 534 -21.11 18.28 34.25
CA HIS A 534 -20.47 18.66 32.99
C HIS A 534 -18.94 18.50 33.05
N LEU A 535 -18.29 18.98 34.12
CA LEU A 535 -16.84 18.85 34.30
C LEU A 535 -16.39 17.38 34.37
N LEU A 536 -17.16 16.50 35.00
CA LEU A 536 -16.89 15.06 35.02
C LEU A 536 -16.94 14.45 33.61
N ARG A 537 -17.97 14.78 32.82
CA ARG A 537 -18.11 14.31 31.43
C ARG A 537 -17.00 14.86 30.53
N ILE A 538 -16.67 16.14 30.67
CA ILE A 538 -15.56 16.79 29.96
C ILE A 538 -14.25 16.05 30.26
N ARG A 539 -13.94 15.80 31.53
CA ARG A 539 -12.72 15.07 31.93
C ARG A 539 -12.72 13.63 31.40
N ALA A 540 -13.84 12.93 31.43
CA ALA A 540 -13.95 11.58 30.88
C ALA A 540 -13.65 11.56 29.37
N LYS A 541 -14.15 12.56 28.61
CA LYS A 541 -13.88 12.71 27.18
C LYS A 541 -12.39 12.92 26.87
N PHE A 542 -11.64 13.51 27.79
CA PHE A 542 -10.20 13.76 27.65
C PHE A 542 -9.30 12.81 28.44
N GLY A 543 -9.79 11.65 28.88
CA GLY A 543 -8.94 10.65 29.55
C GLY A 543 -8.58 10.99 31.01
N GLY A 544 -9.47 11.69 31.73
CA GLY A 544 -9.35 11.95 33.17
C GLY A 544 -8.51 13.16 33.56
N VAL A 545 -8.02 13.92 32.58
CA VAL A 545 -7.13 15.08 32.73
C VAL A 545 -7.63 16.04 33.83
N PRO A 546 -6.75 16.53 34.73
CA PRO A 546 -7.14 17.46 35.77
C PRO A 546 -7.60 18.81 35.20
N LYS A 547 -8.55 19.46 35.89
CA LYS A 547 -9.25 20.68 35.43
C LYS A 547 -8.31 21.79 34.89
N HIS A 548 -7.17 22.02 35.52
CA HIS A 548 -6.22 23.06 35.12
C HIS A 548 -5.54 22.77 33.76
N ARG A 549 -5.42 21.51 33.36
CA ARG A 549 -4.87 21.11 32.05
C ARG A 549 -5.89 21.11 30.92
N LEU A 550 -7.19 21.27 31.21
CA LEU A 550 -8.19 21.46 30.15
C LEU A 550 -7.87 22.67 29.28
N GLY A 551 -7.22 23.69 29.87
CA GLY A 551 -6.76 24.86 29.14
C GLY A 551 -5.69 24.59 28.09
N GLU A 552 -4.84 23.59 28.30
CA GLU A 552 -3.81 23.17 27.33
C GLU A 552 -4.43 22.39 26.16
N ILE A 553 -5.55 21.70 26.40
CA ILE A 553 -6.27 20.89 25.41
C ILE A 553 -7.22 21.73 24.55
N LEU A 554 -7.74 22.83 25.11
CA LEU A 554 -8.75 23.70 24.49
C LEU A 554 -8.17 25.01 23.94
N ALA A 555 -6.86 25.24 24.06
CA ALA A 555 -6.20 26.38 23.43
C ALA A 555 -6.07 26.16 21.91
N ASP A 556 -6.52 27.16 21.14
CA ASP A 556 -6.61 27.17 19.67
C ASP A 556 -5.26 27.04 18.95
#